data_AF-A0A9W5UXB2-F1
#
_entry.id   AF-A0A9W5UXB2-F1
#
_cell.length_a   1.000
_cell.length_b   1.000
_cell.length_c   1.000
_cell.angle_alpha   90.00
_cell.angle_beta   90.00
_cell.angle_gamma   90.00
#
_symmetry.space_group_name_H-M   'P 1'
#
loop_
_entity.id
_entity.type
_entity.pdbx_description
1 polymer ?
#
loop_
_entity_poly.entity_id
_entity_poly.type
_entity_poly.pdbx_seq_one_letter_code
_entity_poly.pdbx_strand_id
1 'polypeptide(L)'
;MLQESLHDPVFWARYTFAHEEGPGADRLGDLQGLLDDDDDDDDEDSADSSLDVAFEVGDGHHVVLSIDASADSYSLGITTPDLAEPAELGWDDLAHWHPHALRWPELDLICRAIAARNPQLQHPGAPLALLCRFAAVFDDDDVDQAVAAVDEAYAALRPPQWEGYWPCGADWLDRADFRGENVIWQRDEAGNLWAHQDDADRDGEPFYSTRLGPDSGTGDGFPHTPLRAVLSAARATVGDPQVPAGFQAG
;
A
#
# COMPACT_ATOMS: atom_id res chain seq x y z
N MET A 1 14.87 12.65 3.44
CA MET A 1 13.83 12.40 2.41
C MET A 1 12.72 11.55 3.03
N LEU A 2 12.50 10.26 2.67
CA LEU A 2 11.34 9.48 3.20
C LEU A 2 11.19 9.51 4.72
N GLN A 3 12.26 9.20 5.46
CA GLN A 3 12.20 9.08 6.92
C GLN A 3 11.80 10.39 7.62
N GLU A 4 12.11 11.54 7.01
CA GLU A 4 11.69 12.84 7.51
C GLU A 4 10.22 13.10 7.16
N SER A 5 9.80 12.75 5.94
CA SER A 5 8.40 12.86 5.48
C SER A 5 7.43 11.98 6.27
N LEU A 6 7.86 10.82 6.78
CA LEU A 6 7.01 9.93 7.58
C LEU A 6 6.49 10.57 8.88
N HIS A 7 7.12 11.65 9.35
CA HIS A 7 6.68 12.39 10.52
C HIS A 7 6.07 13.76 10.15
N ASP A 8 5.88 14.04 8.87
CA ASP A 8 5.30 15.30 8.41
C ASP A 8 3.77 15.17 8.25
N PRO A 9 2.96 15.95 9.01
CA PRO A 9 1.51 15.97 8.83
C PRO A 9 1.06 16.35 7.42
N VAL A 10 1.78 17.22 6.72
CA VAL A 10 1.43 17.65 5.35
C VAL A 10 1.61 16.49 4.38
N PHE A 11 2.73 15.76 4.49
CA PHE A 11 2.94 14.53 3.73
C PHE A 11 1.77 13.56 3.89
N TRP A 12 1.35 13.29 5.13
CA TRP A 12 0.25 12.36 5.36
C TRP A 12 -1.08 12.86 4.85
N ALA A 13 -1.40 14.15 4.99
CA ALA A 13 -2.65 14.72 4.48
C ALA A 13 -2.73 14.69 2.93
N ARG A 14 -1.58 14.85 2.25
CA ARG A 14 -1.48 14.65 0.80
C ARG A 14 -1.58 13.18 0.44
N TYR A 15 -0.77 12.34 1.10
CA TYR A 15 -0.75 10.91 0.86
C TYR A 15 -2.15 10.29 1.04
N THR A 16 -2.83 10.51 2.16
CA THR A 16 -4.17 9.92 2.36
C THR A 16 -5.29 10.68 1.64
N PHE A 17 -4.96 11.71 0.85
CA PHE A 17 -5.89 12.53 0.08
C PHE A 17 -7.00 13.14 0.94
N ALA A 18 -6.65 13.58 2.14
CA ALA A 18 -7.59 14.28 2.99
C ALA A 18 -7.97 15.67 2.42
N HIS A 19 -7.20 16.23 1.48
CA HIS A 19 -7.47 17.54 0.88
C HIS A 19 -8.58 17.54 -0.18
N GLU A 20 -8.75 16.47 -0.94
CA GLU A 20 -9.77 16.33 -2.00
C GLU A 20 -11.13 15.85 -1.47
N GLU A 21 -11.61 16.42 -0.36
CA GLU A 21 -12.84 15.96 0.34
C GLU A 21 -12.82 14.46 0.73
N GLY A 22 -11.63 13.84 0.79
CA GLY A 22 -11.45 12.45 1.15
C GLY A 22 -11.66 12.15 2.63
N PRO A 23 -11.51 10.87 3.06
CA PRO A 23 -11.65 10.47 4.44
C PRO A 23 -10.74 11.29 5.38
N GLY A 24 -11.35 11.90 6.38
CA GLY A 24 -10.66 12.76 7.34
C GLY A 24 -10.43 14.21 6.88
N ALA A 25 -10.95 14.62 5.72
CA ALA A 25 -10.94 16.01 5.25
C ALA A 25 -11.52 16.99 6.28
N ASP A 26 -12.60 16.59 6.96
CA ASP A 26 -13.27 17.35 8.00
C ASP A 26 -12.39 17.61 9.24
N ARG A 27 -11.26 16.89 9.37
CA ARG A 27 -10.31 16.99 10.48
C ARG A 27 -9.03 17.76 10.13
N LEU A 28 -8.86 18.24 8.88
CA LEU A 28 -7.64 18.92 8.42
C LEU A 28 -7.26 20.16 9.25
N GLY A 29 -8.25 20.98 9.62
CA GLY A 29 -8.03 22.19 10.41
C GLY A 29 -7.00 23.12 9.75
N ASP A 30 -5.97 23.50 10.50
CA ASP A 30 -4.93 24.42 10.04
C ASP A 30 -4.08 23.89 8.87
N LEU A 31 -4.11 22.57 8.60
CA LEU A 31 -3.41 22.00 7.43
C LEU A 31 -4.08 22.37 6.10
N GLN A 32 -5.37 22.69 6.10
CA GLN A 32 -6.12 22.95 4.87
C GLN A 32 -5.45 24.04 4.02
N GLY A 33 -5.08 25.17 4.63
CA GLY A 33 -4.41 26.26 3.93
C GLY A 33 -2.96 25.99 3.50
N LEU A 34 -2.35 24.87 3.91
CA LEU A 34 -1.03 24.42 3.43
C LEU A 34 -1.13 23.43 2.27
N LEU A 35 -2.33 22.92 2.03
CA LEU A 35 -2.64 21.96 0.96
C LEU A 35 -3.17 22.71 -0.27
N ASP A 36 -3.81 23.87 -0.08
CA ASP A 36 -4.37 24.74 -1.12
C ASP A 36 -3.32 25.58 -1.89
N ASP A 37 -2.04 25.57 -1.47
CA ASP A 37 -0.95 26.28 -2.16
C ASP A 37 -0.54 25.52 -3.45
N ASP A 38 -1.46 25.47 -4.41
CA ASP A 38 -1.18 25.39 -5.86
C ASP A 38 -0.60 26.73 -6.31
N ASP A 39 0.50 27.19 -5.71
CA ASP A 39 1.23 28.30 -6.30
C ASP A 39 1.81 27.77 -7.62
N ASP A 40 1.21 28.27 -8.71
CA ASP A 40 1.60 28.29 -10.13
C ASP A 40 3.06 28.77 -10.37
N ASP A 41 4.01 28.45 -9.48
CA ASP A 41 5.42 28.60 -9.75
C ASP A 41 5.89 27.30 -10.43
N ASP A 42 5.71 27.28 -11.75
CA ASP A 42 6.44 26.47 -12.74
C ASP A 42 7.97 26.66 -12.58
N ASP A 43 8.53 26.29 -11.43
CA ASP A 43 9.95 25.99 -11.33
C ASP A 43 10.14 24.61 -11.97
N GLU A 44 10.31 24.62 -13.30
CA GLU A 44 10.64 23.50 -14.21
C GLU A 44 11.91 22.69 -13.78
N ASP A 45 12.47 22.93 -12.59
CA ASP A 45 13.64 22.27 -12.02
C ASP A 45 13.32 21.30 -10.84
N SER A 46 12.06 21.08 -10.46
CA SER A 46 11.69 20.05 -9.46
C SER A 46 11.67 18.63 -10.06
N ALA A 47 12.74 18.21 -10.71
CA ALA A 47 12.87 16.91 -11.36
C ALA A 47 13.09 15.72 -10.38
N ASP A 48 12.77 15.87 -9.09
CA ASP A 48 13.08 14.87 -8.05
C ASP A 48 12.07 14.84 -6.88
N SER A 49 10.79 15.14 -7.13
CA SER A 49 9.71 14.97 -6.13
C SER A 49 9.21 13.51 -6.05
N SER A 50 9.52 12.69 -7.05
CA SER A 50 9.19 11.26 -7.07
C SER A 50 10.16 10.47 -6.19
N LEU A 51 9.62 9.67 -5.28
CA LEU A 51 10.38 8.88 -4.32
C LEU A 51 10.10 7.38 -4.50
N ASP A 52 11.16 6.61 -4.76
CA ASP A 52 11.10 5.16 -4.81
C ASP A 52 11.60 4.53 -3.51
N VAL A 53 10.82 3.61 -2.97
CA VAL A 53 11.12 2.89 -1.73
C VAL A 53 11.01 1.39 -1.99
N ALA A 54 12.13 0.69 -1.91
CA ALA A 54 12.16 -0.77 -2.03
C ALA A 54 12.26 -1.43 -0.66
N PHE A 55 11.35 -2.36 -0.38
CA PHE A 55 11.34 -3.17 0.83
C PHE A 55 11.67 -4.63 0.50
N GLU A 56 12.76 -5.15 1.05
CA GLU A 56 13.13 -6.56 0.91
C GLU A 56 12.17 -7.44 1.74
N VAL A 57 11.53 -8.43 1.10
CA VAL A 57 10.65 -9.40 1.79
C VAL A 57 11.34 -10.74 2.03
N GLY A 58 12.46 -11.02 1.36
CA GLY A 58 13.23 -12.26 1.47
C GLY A 58 13.81 -12.74 0.15
N ASP A 59 14.94 -13.43 0.18
CA ASP A 59 15.59 -14.06 -0.98
C ASP A 59 15.74 -13.13 -2.21
N GLY A 60 16.02 -11.85 -1.98
CA GLY A 60 16.16 -10.85 -3.04
C GLY A 60 14.85 -10.39 -3.70
N HIS A 61 13.71 -10.80 -3.17
CA HIS A 61 12.38 -10.32 -3.60
C HIS A 61 12.05 -9.01 -2.88
N HIS A 62 11.47 -8.06 -3.59
CA HIS A 62 11.09 -6.77 -3.03
C HIS A 62 9.70 -6.35 -3.45
N VAL A 63 9.09 -5.53 -2.58
CA VAL A 63 7.97 -4.66 -2.91
C VAL A 63 8.52 -3.25 -3.10
N VAL A 64 8.14 -2.59 -4.18
CA VAL A 64 8.63 -1.26 -4.55
C VAL A 64 7.45 -0.30 -4.56
N LEU A 65 7.55 0.77 -3.80
CA LEU A 65 6.56 1.85 -3.75
C LEU A 65 7.17 3.09 -4.41
N SER A 66 6.51 3.59 -5.45
CA SER A 66 6.83 4.88 -6.06
C SER A 66 5.79 5.89 -5.63
N ILE A 67 6.24 7.06 -5.17
CA ILE A 67 5.42 8.14 -4.64
C ILE A 67 5.77 9.41 -5.39
N ASP A 68 4.86 9.91 -6.22
CA ASP A 68 4.92 11.26 -6.78
C ASP A 68 3.81 12.09 -6.13
N ALA A 69 4.17 12.76 -5.03
CA ALA A 69 3.22 13.58 -4.28
C ALA A 69 2.89 14.92 -4.98
N SER A 70 3.60 15.29 -6.03
CA SER A 70 3.29 16.48 -6.85
C SER A 70 2.29 16.17 -7.96
N ALA A 71 2.33 14.96 -8.50
CA ALA A 71 1.38 14.49 -9.49
C ALA A 71 0.25 13.63 -8.89
N ASP A 72 0.20 13.54 -7.55
CA ASP A 72 -0.70 12.65 -6.81
C ASP A 72 -0.75 11.22 -7.36
N SER A 73 0.41 10.71 -7.78
CA SER A 73 0.56 9.42 -8.41
C SER A 73 1.35 8.47 -7.53
N TYR A 74 0.76 7.31 -7.25
CA TYR A 74 1.35 6.31 -6.37
C TYR A 74 1.27 4.95 -7.07
N SER A 75 2.39 4.25 -7.17
CA SER A 75 2.41 2.91 -7.77
C SER A 75 3.09 1.90 -6.88
N LEU A 76 2.55 0.69 -6.91
CA LEU A 76 3.08 -0.47 -6.23
C LEU A 76 3.61 -1.44 -7.28
N GLY A 77 4.89 -1.77 -7.20
CA GLY A 77 5.54 -2.79 -8.00
C GLY A 77 6.14 -3.89 -7.15
N ILE A 78 6.57 -4.96 -7.83
CA ILE A 78 7.36 -6.04 -7.24
C ILE A 78 8.55 -6.41 -8.11
N THR A 79 9.66 -6.72 -7.48
CA THR A 79 10.84 -7.26 -8.16
C THR A 79 11.14 -8.66 -7.63
N THR A 80 11.60 -9.51 -8.53
CA THR A 80 12.19 -10.81 -8.21
C THR A 80 13.62 -10.84 -8.76
N PRO A 81 14.49 -11.76 -8.31
CA PRO A 81 15.85 -11.87 -8.84
C PRO A 81 15.94 -12.07 -10.36
N ASP A 82 14.87 -12.57 -10.98
CA ASP A 82 14.79 -12.87 -12.41
C ASP A 82 14.18 -11.72 -13.24
N LEU A 83 13.65 -10.66 -12.59
CA LEU A 83 13.05 -9.52 -13.26
C LEU A 83 14.06 -8.38 -13.45
N ALA A 84 14.12 -7.85 -14.67
CA ALA A 84 14.96 -6.69 -14.99
C ALA A 84 14.34 -5.36 -14.52
N GLU A 85 13.02 -5.28 -14.49
CA GLU A 85 12.24 -4.11 -14.09
C GLU A 85 11.11 -4.55 -13.13
N PRO A 86 10.66 -3.68 -12.20
CA PRO A 86 9.52 -3.98 -11.34
C PRO A 86 8.27 -4.29 -12.16
N ALA A 87 7.59 -5.38 -11.82
CA ALA A 87 6.25 -5.66 -12.35
C ALA A 87 5.22 -4.89 -11.53
N GLU A 88 4.41 -4.05 -12.19
CA GLU A 88 3.38 -3.25 -11.54
C GLU A 88 2.25 -4.14 -10.99
N LEU A 89 1.94 -3.95 -9.71
CA LEU A 89 0.80 -4.56 -9.02
C LEU A 89 -0.44 -3.66 -9.06
N GLY A 90 -0.27 -2.36 -8.85
CA GLY A 90 -1.38 -1.42 -8.82
C GLY A 90 -0.90 0.02 -8.77
N TRP A 91 -1.81 0.93 -9.04
CA TRP A 91 -1.55 2.37 -9.04
C TRP A 91 -2.78 3.15 -8.58
N ASP A 92 -2.55 4.38 -8.15
CA ASP A 92 -3.54 5.31 -7.63
C ASP A 92 -3.15 6.72 -8.12
N ASP A 93 -3.99 7.35 -8.95
CA ASP A 93 -3.74 8.66 -9.60
C ASP A 93 -4.82 9.71 -9.26
N LEU A 94 -5.59 9.49 -8.18
CA LEU A 94 -6.77 10.27 -7.78
C LEU A 94 -7.99 10.23 -8.71
N ALA A 95 -7.80 10.09 -10.02
CA ALA A 95 -8.88 10.12 -11.01
C ALA A 95 -9.51 8.73 -11.24
N HIS A 96 -8.70 7.68 -11.15
CA HIS A 96 -9.09 6.29 -11.39
C HIS A 96 -8.47 5.38 -10.32
N TRP A 97 -9.25 5.05 -9.29
CA TRP A 97 -8.75 4.26 -8.18
C TRP A 97 -8.59 2.79 -8.55
N HIS A 98 -7.37 2.36 -8.90
CA HIS A 98 -7.03 0.94 -9.05
C HIS A 98 -6.15 0.36 -7.93
N PRO A 99 -6.25 0.79 -6.66
CA PRO A 99 -5.22 0.47 -5.69
C PRO A 99 -5.30 -0.97 -5.19
N HIS A 100 -6.44 -1.66 -5.29
CA HIS A 100 -6.68 -2.94 -4.60
C HIS A 100 -6.01 -4.15 -5.29
N ALA A 101 -4.70 -4.11 -5.37
CA ALA A 101 -3.86 -5.17 -5.88
C ALA A 101 -3.68 -6.31 -4.87
N LEU A 102 -3.78 -6.01 -3.57
CA LEU A 102 -3.56 -6.96 -2.48
C LEU A 102 -4.83 -7.21 -1.67
N ARG A 103 -4.97 -8.44 -1.18
CA ARG A 103 -5.85 -8.71 -0.04
C ARG A 103 -5.16 -8.35 1.26
N TRP A 104 -5.93 -7.97 2.29
CA TRP A 104 -5.38 -7.66 3.61
C TRP A 104 -4.37 -8.70 4.15
N PRO A 105 -4.65 -10.02 4.14
CA PRO A 105 -3.70 -11.01 4.65
C PRO A 105 -2.38 -11.11 3.87
N GLU A 106 -2.39 -10.72 2.59
CA GLU A 106 -1.19 -10.69 1.76
C GLU A 106 -0.30 -9.49 2.11
N LEU A 107 -0.90 -8.32 2.28
CA LEU A 107 -0.21 -7.12 2.75
C LEU A 107 0.39 -7.35 4.16
N ASP A 108 -0.42 -7.84 5.09
CA ASP A 108 0.02 -8.10 6.47
C ASP A 108 1.20 -9.09 6.52
N LEU A 109 1.17 -10.14 5.69
CA LEU A 109 2.29 -11.06 5.52
C LEU A 109 3.55 -10.36 4.97
N ILE A 110 3.40 -9.53 3.93
CA ILE A 110 4.50 -8.75 3.34
C ILE A 110 5.14 -7.85 4.39
N CYS A 111 4.36 -7.08 5.14
CA CYS A 111 4.88 -6.16 6.16
C CYS A 111 5.60 -6.91 7.30
N ARG A 112 5.08 -8.07 7.73
CA ARG A 112 5.78 -8.93 8.70
C ARG A 112 7.12 -9.44 8.18
N ALA A 113 7.18 -9.83 6.91
CA ALA A 113 8.43 -10.25 6.29
C ALA A 113 9.44 -9.11 6.20
N ILE A 114 9.01 -7.91 5.82
CA ILE A 114 9.84 -6.70 5.80
C ILE A 114 10.44 -6.44 7.19
N ALA A 115 9.62 -6.49 8.24
CA ALA A 115 10.09 -6.29 9.61
C ALA A 115 11.07 -7.37 10.08
N ALA A 116 10.87 -8.62 9.66
CA ALA A 116 11.80 -9.71 9.94
C ALA A 116 13.16 -9.53 9.23
N ARG A 117 13.19 -8.94 8.02
CA ARG A 117 14.43 -8.63 7.29
C ARG A 117 15.13 -7.39 7.81
N ASN A 118 14.36 -6.37 8.17
CA ASN A 118 14.87 -5.12 8.69
C ASN A 118 14.14 -4.74 9.99
N PRO A 119 14.71 -5.08 11.17
CA PRO A 119 14.10 -4.78 12.47
C PRO A 119 13.91 -3.29 12.77
N GLN A 120 14.51 -2.38 12.00
CA GLN A 120 14.25 -0.94 12.12
C GLN A 120 12.88 -0.56 11.54
N LEU A 121 12.34 -1.40 10.64
CA LEU A 121 11.01 -1.24 10.06
C LEU A 121 10.03 -2.12 10.84
N GLN A 122 9.55 -1.60 11.97
CA GLN A 122 8.62 -2.34 12.84
C GLN A 122 7.31 -2.69 12.12
N HIS A 123 6.65 -3.75 12.59
CA HIS A 123 5.31 -4.12 12.16
C HIS A 123 4.41 -4.32 13.40
N PRO A 124 3.27 -3.61 13.49
CA PRO A 124 2.84 -2.51 12.62
C PRO A 124 3.81 -1.31 12.60
N GLY A 125 3.86 -0.54 11.50
CA GLY A 125 4.79 0.59 11.35
C GLY A 125 4.84 1.16 9.92
N ALA A 126 5.91 1.88 9.59
CA ALA A 126 6.04 2.63 8.32
C ALA A 126 5.68 1.83 7.05
N PRO A 127 6.14 0.58 6.85
CA PRO A 127 5.74 -0.19 5.67
C PRO A 127 4.23 -0.42 5.59
N LEU A 128 3.56 -0.69 6.72
CA LEU A 128 2.12 -0.92 6.73
C LEU A 128 1.34 0.38 6.47
N ALA A 129 1.76 1.49 7.11
CA ALA A 129 1.11 2.79 6.94
C ALA A 129 1.17 3.31 5.49
N LEU A 130 2.25 3.02 4.77
CA LEU A 130 2.38 3.36 3.35
C LEU A 130 1.60 2.38 2.47
N LEU A 131 1.82 1.08 2.65
CA LEU A 131 1.34 0.07 1.71
C LEU A 131 -0.16 -0.28 1.88
N CYS A 132 -0.80 0.10 2.99
CA CYS A 132 -2.24 -0.16 3.22
C CYS A 132 -3.13 0.45 2.16
N ARG A 133 -2.70 1.53 1.49
CA ARG A 133 -3.37 2.09 0.31
C ARG A 133 -3.73 1.02 -0.72
N PHE A 134 -2.85 0.05 -0.95
CA PHE A 134 -2.99 -0.94 -2.01
C PHE A 134 -3.71 -2.24 -1.60
N ALA A 135 -4.31 -2.27 -0.40
CA ALA A 135 -5.01 -3.42 0.12
C ALA A 135 -6.47 -3.11 0.42
N ALA A 136 -7.30 -4.14 0.26
CA ALA A 136 -8.71 -4.13 0.61
C ALA A 136 -9.04 -5.27 1.60
N VAL A 137 -10.15 -5.10 2.32
CA VAL A 137 -10.78 -6.12 3.15
C VAL A 137 -12.08 -6.62 2.53
N PHE A 138 -12.35 -7.90 2.72
CA PHE A 138 -13.53 -8.61 2.20
C PHE A 138 -14.25 -9.37 3.30
N ASP A 139 -15.37 -10.02 2.97
CA ASP A 139 -16.26 -10.68 3.94
C ASP A 139 -15.57 -11.76 4.79
N ASP A 140 -14.47 -12.34 4.31
CA ASP A 140 -13.70 -13.38 5.00
C ASP A 140 -12.49 -12.84 5.80
N ASP A 141 -12.26 -11.52 5.80
CA ASP A 141 -11.16 -10.89 6.53
C ASP A 141 -11.57 -10.44 7.95
N ASP A 142 -10.62 -10.45 8.89
CA ASP A 142 -10.79 -9.88 10.24
C ASP A 142 -10.57 -8.36 10.19
N VAL A 143 -11.64 -7.62 9.92
CA VAL A 143 -11.58 -6.16 9.72
C VAL A 143 -11.19 -5.42 10.99
N ASP A 144 -11.64 -5.86 12.16
CA ASP A 144 -11.30 -5.20 13.42
C ASP A 144 -9.79 -5.31 13.68
N GLN A 145 -9.20 -6.48 13.40
CA GLN A 145 -7.74 -6.65 13.45
C GLN A 145 -7.04 -5.76 12.42
N ALA A 146 -7.57 -5.68 11.20
CA ALA A 146 -6.96 -4.90 10.12
C ALA A 146 -6.90 -3.41 10.46
N VAL A 147 -8.04 -2.84 10.88
CA VAL A 147 -8.17 -1.44 11.30
C VAL A 147 -7.23 -1.15 12.46
N ALA A 148 -7.19 -2.02 13.48
CA ALA A 148 -6.32 -1.84 14.64
C ALA A 148 -4.83 -1.82 14.24
N ALA A 149 -4.41 -2.67 13.30
CA ALA A 149 -3.04 -2.70 12.82
C ALA A 149 -2.67 -1.43 12.02
N VAL A 150 -3.59 -0.93 11.18
CA VAL A 150 -3.40 0.34 10.45
C VAL A 150 -3.37 1.54 11.40
N ASP A 151 -4.25 1.58 12.40
CA ASP A 151 -4.24 2.58 13.47
C ASP A 151 -2.89 2.58 14.22
N GLU A 152 -2.40 1.42 14.62
CA GLU A 152 -1.11 1.29 15.30
C GLU A 152 0.05 1.76 14.41
N ALA A 153 0.02 1.43 13.12
CA ALA A 153 1.03 1.87 12.16
C ALA A 153 1.06 3.39 12.01
N TYR A 154 -0.08 4.05 11.85
CA TYR A 154 -0.15 5.51 11.79
C TYR A 154 0.24 6.14 13.12
N ALA A 155 -0.24 5.62 14.25
CA ALA A 155 0.06 6.16 15.57
C ALA A 155 1.57 6.12 15.89
N ALA A 156 2.29 5.10 15.43
CA ALA A 156 3.74 4.98 15.60
C ALA A 156 4.53 6.08 14.87
N LEU A 157 3.95 6.69 13.84
CA LEU A 157 4.58 7.72 13.01
C LEU A 157 4.16 9.13 13.40
N ARG A 158 3.12 9.28 14.22
CA ARG A 158 2.63 10.59 14.67
C ARG A 158 3.69 11.34 15.49
N PRO A 159 4.00 12.60 15.15
CA PRO A 159 4.94 13.39 15.94
C PRO A 159 4.47 13.55 17.38
N PRO A 160 5.38 13.51 18.36
CA PRO A 160 5.04 13.82 19.74
C PRO A 160 4.38 15.20 19.84
N GLN A 161 3.27 15.29 20.58
CA GLN A 161 2.53 16.54 20.83
C GLN A 161 1.80 17.12 19.60
N TRP A 162 1.78 16.43 18.45
CA TRP A 162 0.92 16.82 17.34
C TRP A 162 -0.53 16.53 17.66
N GLU A 163 -1.39 17.55 17.69
CA GLU A 163 -2.83 17.41 18.01
C GLU A 163 -3.74 17.56 16.78
N GLY A 164 -3.21 17.99 15.63
CA GLY A 164 -3.96 18.18 14.39
C GLY A 164 -4.31 16.89 13.66
N TYR A 165 -4.75 17.02 12.41
CA TYR A 165 -5.05 15.89 11.53
C TYR A 165 -3.93 14.86 11.53
N TRP A 166 -4.34 13.59 11.63
CA TRP A 166 -3.48 12.45 11.39
C TRP A 166 -4.36 11.32 10.86
N PRO A 167 -3.89 10.56 9.85
CA PRO A 167 -4.67 9.45 9.32
C PRO A 167 -4.88 8.36 10.37
N CYS A 168 -6.00 7.65 10.24
CA CYS A 168 -6.36 6.52 11.08
C CYS A 168 -6.88 5.35 10.24
N GLY A 169 -7.02 4.19 10.87
CA GLY A 169 -7.54 2.98 10.27
C GLY A 169 -8.97 3.14 9.76
N ALA A 170 -9.78 4.03 10.36
CA ALA A 170 -11.11 4.35 9.84
C ALA A 170 -11.05 5.11 8.51
N ASP A 171 -10.10 6.04 8.34
CA ASP A 171 -9.92 6.75 7.06
C ASP A 171 -9.52 5.79 5.94
N TRP A 172 -8.64 4.84 6.26
CA TRP A 172 -8.25 3.78 5.33
C TRP A 172 -9.44 2.87 4.99
N LEU A 173 -10.19 2.42 6.01
CA LEU A 173 -11.29 1.48 5.81
C LEU A 173 -12.39 2.06 4.92
N ASP A 174 -12.68 3.36 5.01
CA ASP A 174 -13.68 4.03 4.17
C ASP A 174 -13.43 3.83 2.66
N ARG A 175 -12.16 3.61 2.27
CA ARG A 175 -11.75 3.32 0.88
C ARG A 175 -11.48 1.85 0.60
N ALA A 176 -11.30 1.04 1.63
CA ALA A 176 -10.77 -0.32 1.52
C ALA A 176 -11.79 -1.41 1.90
N ASP A 177 -13.00 -1.04 2.35
CA ASP A 177 -14.05 -1.97 2.78
C ASP A 177 -14.91 -2.41 1.60
N PHE A 178 -14.70 -3.65 1.14
CA PHE A 178 -15.51 -4.28 0.09
C PHE A 178 -16.37 -5.42 0.63
N ARG A 179 -16.63 -5.44 1.94
CA ARG A 179 -17.60 -6.37 2.53
C ARG A 179 -19.00 -6.08 2.03
N GLY A 180 -19.75 -7.11 1.68
CA GLY A 180 -21.09 -6.94 1.12
C GLY A 180 -21.16 -6.37 -0.30
N GLU A 181 -20.02 -6.00 -0.92
CA GLU A 181 -19.94 -5.46 -2.28
C GLU A 181 -19.97 -6.54 -3.37
N ASN A 182 -20.30 -7.78 -3.01
CA ASN A 182 -20.37 -8.95 -3.90
C ASN A 182 -19.10 -9.18 -4.73
N VAL A 183 -17.93 -8.90 -4.15
CA VAL A 183 -16.63 -9.20 -4.78
C VAL A 183 -16.31 -10.68 -4.61
N ILE A 184 -16.22 -11.40 -5.73
CA ILE A 184 -16.00 -12.84 -5.75
C ILE A 184 -14.54 -13.12 -6.11
N TRP A 185 -13.82 -13.67 -5.14
CA TRP A 185 -12.46 -14.17 -5.32
C TRP A 185 -12.45 -15.58 -5.90
N GLN A 186 -11.71 -15.75 -7.00
CA GLN A 186 -11.47 -17.02 -7.66
C GLN A 186 -10.00 -17.42 -7.50
N ARG A 187 -9.75 -18.73 -7.56
CA ARG A 187 -8.41 -19.31 -7.48
C ARG A 187 -8.20 -20.34 -8.57
N ASP A 188 -7.06 -20.28 -9.25
CA ASP A 188 -6.66 -21.32 -10.20
C ASP A 188 -5.86 -22.46 -9.54
N GLU A 189 -5.51 -23.47 -10.33
CA GLU A 189 -4.72 -24.61 -9.89
C GLU A 189 -3.32 -24.22 -9.38
N ALA A 190 -2.77 -23.10 -9.87
CA ALA A 190 -1.47 -22.57 -9.47
C ALA A 190 -1.55 -21.68 -8.21
N GLY A 191 -2.74 -21.50 -7.64
CA GLY A 191 -3.01 -20.72 -6.45
C GLY A 191 -3.09 -19.21 -6.68
N ASN A 192 -3.12 -18.75 -7.94
CA ASN A 192 -3.31 -17.35 -8.27
C ASN A 192 -4.73 -16.93 -7.89
N LEU A 193 -4.87 -15.77 -7.26
CA LEU A 193 -6.15 -15.19 -6.89
C LEU A 193 -6.47 -14.03 -7.82
N TRP A 194 -7.71 -13.95 -8.30
CA TRP A 194 -8.26 -12.77 -8.96
C TRP A 194 -9.69 -12.55 -8.49
N ALA A 195 -10.15 -11.32 -8.64
CA ALA A 195 -11.48 -10.91 -8.23
C ALA A 195 -12.30 -10.44 -9.44
N HIS A 196 -13.61 -10.62 -9.32
CA HIS A 196 -14.60 -9.98 -10.18
C HIS A 196 -15.79 -9.60 -9.31
N GLN A 197 -16.48 -8.54 -9.69
CA GLN A 197 -17.71 -8.10 -9.04
C GLN A 197 -18.89 -8.52 -9.92
N ASP A 198 -19.95 -9.07 -9.31
CA ASP A 198 -21.18 -9.38 -10.05
C ASP A 198 -22.01 -8.10 -10.24
N ASP A 199 -22.26 -7.72 -11.49
CA ASP A 199 -22.94 -6.46 -11.86
C ASP A 199 -24.47 -6.51 -11.61
N ALA A 200 -25.04 -7.66 -11.24
CA ALA A 200 -26.49 -7.89 -11.29
C ALA A 200 -27.33 -7.11 -10.25
N ASP A 201 -26.77 -6.69 -9.11
CA ASP A 201 -27.52 -6.13 -7.97
C ASP A 201 -26.87 -4.85 -7.39
N ARG A 202 -26.43 -3.93 -8.25
CA ARG A 202 -25.55 -2.82 -7.85
C ARG A 202 -26.28 -1.54 -7.42
N ASP A 203 -26.00 -1.10 -6.18
CA ASP A 203 -26.26 0.25 -5.63
C ASP A 203 -24.92 0.81 -5.03
N GLY A 204 -23.89 1.09 -5.84
CA GLY A 204 -22.57 1.54 -5.33
C GLY A 204 -21.50 1.84 -6.40
N GLU A 205 -20.30 2.27 -6.00
CA GLU A 205 -19.11 2.44 -6.87
C GLU A 205 -18.49 1.08 -7.27
N PRO A 206 -17.83 0.94 -8.44
CA PRO A 206 -17.32 -0.36 -8.88
C PRO A 206 -16.11 -0.77 -8.05
N PHE A 207 -15.98 -2.07 -7.75
CA PHE A 207 -14.71 -2.64 -7.36
C PHE A 207 -13.74 -2.58 -8.54
N TYR A 208 -12.80 -1.65 -8.47
CA TYR A 208 -11.86 -1.38 -9.53
C TYR A 208 -10.47 -1.85 -9.11
N SER A 209 -10.02 -2.97 -9.70
CA SER A 209 -8.75 -3.63 -9.36
C SER A 209 -8.02 -4.04 -10.62
N THR A 210 -6.70 -3.91 -10.60
CA THR A 210 -5.80 -4.45 -11.63
C THR A 210 -5.72 -5.98 -11.60
N ARG A 211 -6.18 -6.62 -10.52
CA ARG A 211 -6.02 -8.07 -10.27
C ARG A 211 -7.07 -8.90 -11.00
N LEU A 212 -7.00 -8.81 -12.32
CA LEU A 212 -7.83 -9.54 -13.27
C LEU A 212 -7.30 -10.95 -13.53
N GLY A 213 -8.18 -11.82 -14.05
CA GLY A 213 -7.81 -13.19 -14.39
C GLY A 213 -6.76 -13.27 -15.52
N PRO A 214 -5.96 -14.35 -15.57
CA PRO A 214 -4.84 -14.51 -16.51
C PRO A 214 -5.25 -14.54 -18.00
N ASP A 215 -6.52 -14.79 -18.32
CA ASP A 215 -7.06 -14.84 -19.69
C ASP A 215 -7.88 -13.59 -20.08
N SER A 216 -7.72 -12.47 -19.37
CA SER A 216 -8.50 -11.23 -19.60
C SER A 216 -8.24 -10.53 -20.95
N GLY A 217 -7.21 -10.94 -21.70
CA GLY A 217 -6.96 -10.47 -23.07
C GLY A 217 -6.40 -9.03 -23.17
N THR A 218 -6.13 -8.37 -22.05
CA THR A 218 -5.38 -7.11 -21.99
C THR A 218 -3.89 -7.43 -21.91
N GLY A 219 -3.11 -6.88 -22.84
CA GLY A 219 -1.81 -7.41 -23.27
C GLY A 219 -0.69 -7.60 -22.24
N ASP A 220 -0.84 -7.09 -21.01
CA ASP A 220 0.14 -7.20 -19.92
C ASP A 220 -0.58 -7.47 -18.58
N GLY A 221 -1.39 -8.54 -18.54
CA GLY A 221 -2.22 -8.88 -17.37
C GLY A 221 -1.46 -8.94 -16.03
N PHE A 222 -2.22 -8.85 -14.93
CA PHE A 222 -1.70 -8.80 -13.56
C PHE A 222 -0.55 -9.82 -13.30
N PRO A 223 0.54 -9.42 -12.62
CA PRO A 223 1.74 -10.25 -12.47
C PRO A 223 1.58 -11.33 -11.39
N HIS A 224 0.65 -12.25 -11.60
CA HIS A 224 0.32 -13.35 -10.69
C HIS A 224 1.53 -14.21 -10.32
N THR A 225 2.38 -14.54 -11.30
CA THR A 225 3.57 -15.37 -11.06
C THR A 225 4.62 -14.65 -10.21
N PRO A 226 5.04 -13.41 -10.53
CA PRO A 226 5.86 -12.61 -9.63
C PRO A 226 5.26 -12.44 -8.23
N LEU A 227 3.97 -12.11 -8.10
CA LEU A 227 3.33 -11.93 -6.79
C LEU A 227 3.39 -13.21 -5.95
N ARG A 228 3.10 -14.38 -6.55
CA ARG A 228 3.20 -15.66 -5.86
C ARG A 228 4.62 -15.94 -5.36
N ALA A 229 5.65 -15.58 -6.14
CA ALA A 229 7.04 -15.73 -5.73
C ALA A 229 7.37 -14.85 -4.51
N VAL A 230 6.97 -13.57 -4.55
CA VAL A 230 7.11 -12.62 -3.42
C VAL A 230 6.40 -13.13 -2.17
N LEU A 231 5.14 -13.59 -2.28
CA LEU A 231 4.38 -14.13 -1.15
C LEU A 231 4.98 -15.42 -0.60
N SER A 232 5.57 -16.27 -1.45
CA SER A 232 6.28 -17.46 -1.02
C SER A 232 7.55 -17.11 -0.24
N ALA A 233 8.34 -16.15 -0.74
CA ALA A 233 9.52 -15.64 -0.04
C ALA A 233 9.13 -15.00 1.31
N ALA A 234 8.09 -14.18 1.35
CA ALA A 234 7.58 -13.58 2.59
C ALA A 234 7.17 -14.63 3.64
N ARG A 235 6.48 -15.71 3.23
CA ARG A 235 6.14 -16.83 4.12
C ARG A 235 7.38 -17.54 4.65
N ALA A 236 8.38 -17.77 3.81
CA ALA A 236 9.65 -18.39 4.21
C ALA A 236 10.36 -17.50 5.24
N THR A 237 10.44 -16.19 4.99
CA THR A 237 11.05 -15.21 5.90
C THR A 237 10.36 -15.17 7.27
N VAL A 238 9.03 -15.15 7.31
CA VAL A 238 8.28 -15.11 8.60
C VAL A 238 8.33 -16.47 9.31
N GLY A 239 8.37 -17.57 8.56
CA GLY A 239 8.47 -18.92 9.09
C GLY A 239 9.88 -19.33 9.55
N ASP A 240 10.91 -18.61 9.11
CA ASP A 240 12.31 -18.81 9.52
C ASP A 240 12.65 -17.83 10.65
N PRO A 241 12.82 -18.29 11.91
CA PRO A 241 13.37 -17.44 12.96
C PRO A 241 14.84 -17.16 12.65
N GLN A 242 15.13 -16.09 11.91
CA GLN A 242 16.49 -15.77 11.46
C GLN A 242 17.51 -15.81 12.63
N VAL A 243 18.53 -16.65 12.45
CA VAL A 243 19.82 -16.56 13.13
C VAL A 243 20.45 -15.21 12.76
N PRO A 244 20.85 -14.37 13.73
CA PRO A 244 21.40 -13.07 13.44
C PRO A 244 22.69 -13.19 12.61
N ALA A 245 22.86 -12.25 11.66
CA ALA A 245 24.02 -12.13 10.81
C ALA A 245 25.31 -12.26 11.63
N GLY A 246 26.07 -13.32 11.35
CA GLY A 246 27.27 -13.69 12.09
C GLY A 246 28.30 -12.56 12.07
N PHE A 247 28.68 -12.12 13.25
CA PHE A 247 29.89 -11.38 13.54
C PHE A 247 31.09 -12.14 12.94
N GLN A 248 31.72 -11.60 11.90
CA GLN A 248 33.00 -12.13 11.44
C GLN A 248 34.07 -11.82 12.50
N ALA A 249 34.54 -12.86 13.16
CA ALA A 249 35.72 -12.79 14.02
C ALA A 249 36.97 -12.59 13.16
N GLY A 250 37.70 -11.51 13.43
CA GLY A 250 39.13 -11.37 13.14
C GLY A 250 39.94 -11.71 14.38
#